data_AF-A0A5B0C4I0-F1
#
_entry.id   AF-A0A5B0C4I0-F1
#
_cell.length_a   1.000
_cell.length_b   1.000
_cell.length_c   1.000
_cell.angle_alpha   90.00
_cell.angle_beta   90.00
_cell.angle_gamma   90.00
#
_symmetry.space_group_name_H-M   'P 1'
#
loop_
_entity.id
_entity.type
_entity.pdbx_description
1 polymer ?
#
loop_
_entity_poly.entity_id
_entity_poly.type
_entity_poly.pdbx_seq_one_letter_code
_entity_poly.pdbx_strand_id
1 'polypeptide(L)' 'MTDVGIEKANDELHRISEDEVMRERKEEGKKETVLSMHTEGFPVETIARVMKMPEEKVLSTISHTQ' A
#
# COMPACT_ATOMS: atom_id res chain seq x y z
N MET A 1 9.13 42.99 15.60
CA MET A 1 10.25 42.04 15.76
C MET A 1 9.67 40.87 16.55
N THR A 2 8.91 39.98 15.90
CA THR A 2 9.35 38.61 15.47
C THR A 2 10.10 37.91 16.59
N ASP A 3 9.60 36.86 17.23
CA ASP A 3 9.05 35.64 16.63
C ASP A 3 7.91 35.02 17.47
N VAL A 4 6.66 35.32 17.11
CA VAL A 4 5.47 34.51 17.48
C VAL A 4 5.25 33.48 16.35
N GLY A 5 6.32 32.80 15.95
CA GLY A 5 6.42 32.21 14.60
C GLY A 5 6.74 30.72 14.54
N ILE A 6 6.88 30.01 15.67
CA ILE A 6 7.34 28.60 15.67
C ILE A 6 6.47 27.68 16.55
N GLU A 7 5.23 28.08 16.87
CA GLU A 7 4.28 27.17 17.54
C GLU A 7 2.98 26.99 16.76
N LYS A 8 3.01 27.23 15.44
CA LYS A 8 1.91 26.92 14.51
C LYS A 8 2.31 26.17 13.25
N ALA A 9 3.55 25.69 13.17
CA ALA A 9 3.99 24.88 12.03
C ALA A 9 3.85 23.37 12.27
N ASN A 10 3.55 22.93 13.51
CA ASN A 10 3.48 21.49 13.82
C ASN A 10 2.08 20.89 13.70
N ASP A 11 1.03 21.73 13.57
CA ASP A 11 -0.35 21.28 13.39
C ASP A 11 -0.72 21.03 11.91
N GLU A 12 0.14 21.42 10.97
CA GLU A 12 -0.17 21.39 9.53
C GLU A 12 0.35 20.13 8.81
N LEU A 13 0.98 19.19 9.53
CA LEU A 13 1.48 17.93 8.96
C LEU A 13 0.55 16.72 9.17
N HIS A 14 -0.55 16.87 9.90
CA HIS A 14 -1.45 15.75 10.22
C HIS A 14 -2.80 15.82 9.51
N ARG A 15 -2.88 16.53 8.39
CA ARG A 15 -4.04 16.51 7.50
C ARG A 15 -3.85 15.61 6.28
N ILE A 16 -3.10 14.51 6.45
CA ILE A 16 -3.35 13.33 5.62
C ILE A 16 -4.67 12.78 6.16
N SER A 17 -5.76 13.01 5.42
CA SER A 17 -7.09 12.52 5.80
C SER A 17 -6.97 11.05 6.20
N GLU A 18 -7.47 10.66 7.38
CA GLU A 18 -7.40 9.28 7.87
C GLU A 18 -7.91 8.26 6.82
N ASP A 19 -8.78 8.71 5.91
CA ASP A 19 -9.27 8.00 4.74
C ASP A 19 -8.18 7.58 3.73
N GLU A 20 -7.17 8.42 3.50
CA GLU A 20 -6.07 8.15 2.57
C GLU A 20 -5.08 7.14 3.18
N VAL A 21 -4.71 7.34 4.45
CA VAL A 21 -3.83 6.42 5.19
C VAL A 21 -4.46 5.02 5.29
N MET A 22 -5.77 4.93 5.52
CA MET A 22 -6.48 3.64 5.58
C MET A 22 -6.56 2.96 4.20
N ARG A 23 -6.64 3.72 3.11
CA ARG A 23 -6.61 3.17 1.74
C ARG A 23 -5.23 2.64 1.38
N GLU A 24 -4.18 3.38 1.70
CA GLU A 24 -2.80 2.96 1.44
C GLU A 24 -2.45 1.67 2.19
N ARG A 25 -2.80 1.57 3.49
CA ARG A 25 -2.57 0.33 4.26
C ARG A 25 -3.33 -0.88 3.73
N LYS A 26 -4.55 -0.66 3.21
CA LYS A 26 -5.35 -1.73 2.60
C LYS A 26 -4.78 -2.20 1.26
N GLU A 27 -4.09 -1.33 0.53
CA GLU A 27 -3.40 -1.69 -0.70
C GLU A 27 -2.08 -2.41 -0.43
N GLU A 28 -1.33 -1.94 0.56
CA GLU A 28 -0.05 -2.54 0.97
C GLU A 28 -0.23 -3.98 1.47
N GLY A 29 -1.23 -4.24 2.31
CA GLY A 29 -1.53 -5.61 2.77
C GLY A 29 -1.93 -6.57 1.64
N LYS A 30 -2.53 -6.07 0.56
CA LYS A 30 -2.83 -6.88 -0.63
C LYS A 30 -1.56 -7.24 -1.40
N LYS A 31 -0.61 -6.31 -1.52
CA LYS A 31 0.68 -6.56 -2.17
C LYS A 31 1.48 -7.60 -1.38
N GLU A 32 1.54 -7.46 -0.05
CA GLU A 32 2.21 -8.43 0.82
C GLU A 32 1.62 -9.84 0.67
N THR A 33 0.29 -9.96 0.65
CA THR A 33 -0.38 -11.27 0.46
C THR A 33 -0.06 -11.90 -0.89
N VAL A 34 -0.09 -11.11 -1.98
CA VAL A 34 0.28 -11.60 -3.33
C VAL A 34 1.71 -12.11 -3.37
N LEU A 35 2.64 -11.36 -2.77
CA LEU A 35 4.05 -11.73 -2.71
C LEU A 35 4.28 -12.97 -1.85
N SER A 36 3.66 -13.06 -0.67
CA SER A 36 3.74 -14.25 0.19
C SER A 36 3.30 -15.50 -0.57
N MET A 37 2.11 -15.48 -1.17
CA MET A 37 1.60 -16.62 -1.92
C MET A 37 2.52 -16.97 -3.10
N HIS A 38 3.09 -15.98 -3.79
CA HIS A 38 4.03 -16.27 -4.87
C HIS A 38 5.31 -16.95 -4.34
N THR A 39 5.87 -16.47 -3.22
CA THR A 39 7.06 -17.07 -2.58
C THR A 39 6.81 -18.48 -2.03
N GLU A 40 5.57 -18.77 -1.61
CA GLU A 40 5.12 -20.11 -1.21
C GLU A 40 4.91 -21.06 -2.40
N GLY A 41 5.05 -20.56 -3.64
CA GLY A 41 4.96 -21.35 -4.87
C GLY A 41 3.55 -21.48 -5.45
N PHE A 42 2.59 -20.66 -4.99
CA PHE A 42 1.27 -20.65 -5.58
C PHE A 42 1.31 -20.09 -7.01
N PRO A 43 0.60 -20.72 -7.97
CA PRO A 43 0.54 -20.22 -9.34
C PRO A 43 -0.28 -18.93 -9.40
N VAL A 44 0.05 -18.06 -10.36
CA VAL A 44 -0.57 -16.75 -10.57
C VAL A 44 -2.10 -16.85 -10.69
N GLU A 45 -2.63 -17.86 -11.40
CA GLU A 45 -4.08 -18.10 -11.53
C GLU A 45 -4.76 -18.29 -10.15
N THR A 46 -4.12 -19.04 -9.25
CA THR A 46 -4.64 -19.29 -7.90
C THR A 46 -4.64 -18.01 -7.08
N ILE A 47 -3.54 -17.24 -7.14
CA ILE A 47 -3.42 -15.96 -6.43
C ILE A 47 -4.48 -14.97 -6.94
N ALA A 48 -4.64 -14.87 -8.26
CA ALA A 48 -5.66 -14.04 -8.90
C ALA A 48 -7.09 -14.39 -8.43
N ARG A 49 -7.40 -15.68 -8.34
CA ARG A 49 -8.71 -16.17 -7.85
C ARG A 49 -8.94 -15.84 -6.38
N VAL A 50 -7.96 -16.08 -5.51
CA VAL A 50 -8.05 -15.82 -4.06
C VAL A 50 -8.17 -14.33 -3.78
N MET A 51 -7.33 -13.53 -4.44
CA MET A 51 -7.29 -12.08 -4.27
C MET A 51 -8.39 -11.35 -5.05
N LYS A 52 -9.17 -12.08 -5.86
CA LYS A 52 -10.21 -11.54 -6.75
C LYS A 52 -9.66 -10.39 -7.59
N MET A 53 -8.48 -10.59 -8.17
CA MET A 53 -7.78 -9.60 -8.97
C MET A 53 -7.33 -10.19 -10.30
N PRO A 54 -7.18 -9.37 -11.35
CA PRO A 54 -6.67 -9.83 -12.64
C PRO A 54 -5.24 -10.39 -12.53
N GLU A 55 -4.93 -11.44 -13.28
CA GLU A 55 -3.59 -12.04 -13.33
C GLU A 55 -2.51 -11.03 -13.74
N GLU A 56 -2.82 -10.11 -14.66
CA GLU A 56 -1.93 -9.00 -15.04
C GLU A 56 -1.49 -8.15 -13.85
N LYS A 57 -2.39 -7.90 -12.88
CA LYS A 57 -2.09 -7.13 -11.68
C LYS A 57 -1.27 -7.93 -10.68
N VAL A 58 -1.50 -9.24 -10.61
CA VAL A 58 -0.67 -10.17 -9.80
C VAL A 58 0.76 -10.17 -10.33
N LEU A 59 0.92 -10.37 -11.64
CA LEU A 59 2.23 -10.34 -12.31
C LEU A 59 2.94 -8.99 -12.13
N SER A 60 2.22 -7.88 -12.32
CA SER A 60 2.78 -6.54 -12.10
C SER A 60 3.23 -6.33 -10.66
N THR A 61 2.52 -6.92 -9.67
CA THR A 61 2.91 -6.83 -8.26
C THR A 61 4.18 -7.64 -7.98
N ILE A 62 4.27 -8.85 -8.51
CA ILE A 62 5.44 -9.74 -8.36
C ILE A 62 6.68 -9.14 -9.05
N SER A 63 6.51 -8.58 -10.26
CA SER A 63 7.60 -8.03 -11.06
C SER A 63 8.18 -6.73 -10.49
N HIS A 64 7.45 -6.02 -9.63
CA HIS A 64 7.92 -4.75 -9.04
C HIS A 64 8.97 -4.96 -7.93
N THR A 65 9.13 -6.20 -7.46
CA THR A 65 10.03 -6.57 -6.35
C THR A 65 11.37 -7.19 -6.79
N GLN A 66 11.65 -7.30 -8.11
CA GLN A 66 12.91 -7.84 -8.65
C GLN A 66 13.77 -6.77 -9.32
#